data_AF-A0A413H5W0-F1
#
_entry.id   AF-A0A413H5W0-F1
#
_cell.length_a   1.000
_cell.length_b   1.000
_cell.length_c   1.000
_cell.angle_alpha   90.00
_cell.angle_beta   90.00
_cell.angle_gamma   90.00
#
_symmetry.space_group_name_H-M   'P 1'
#
loop_
_entity.id
_entity.type
_entity.pdbx_description
1 polymer ?
#
loop_
_entity_poly.entity_id
_entity_poly.type
_entity_poly.pdbx_seq_one_letter_code
_entity_poly.pdbx_strand_id
1 'polypeptide(L)'
;MVEAAEPTSDERLDAFVVTFGLTRRERDILEVLVVSDQSVQDIATTLFLSRSTLYRHISLINKKTDTASRVALINFFWSWTPKD
;
A
#
# COMPACT_ATOMS: atom_id res chain seq x y z
N MET A 1 2.44 -16.05 -28.82
CA MET A 1 1.60 -15.82 -27.63
C MET A 1 2.43 -14.99 -26.69
N VAL A 2 2.12 -13.72 -26.51
CA VAL A 2 2.72 -12.92 -25.44
C VAL A 2 2.02 -13.35 -24.16
N GLU A 3 2.73 -14.09 -23.30
CA GLU A 3 2.37 -14.14 -21.88
C GLU A 3 2.35 -12.68 -21.41
N ALA A 4 1.16 -12.19 -21.04
CA ALA A 4 1.09 -10.97 -20.27
C ALA A 4 1.78 -11.28 -18.95
N ALA A 5 3.05 -10.88 -18.83
CA ALA A 5 3.74 -10.93 -17.55
C ALA A 5 2.86 -10.22 -16.54
N GLU A 6 2.60 -10.86 -15.40
CA GLU A 6 1.89 -10.17 -14.32
C GLU A 6 2.59 -8.84 -14.05
N PRO A 7 1.84 -7.74 -13.85
CA PRO A 7 2.45 -6.45 -13.57
C PRO A 7 3.42 -6.63 -12.42
N THR A 8 4.63 -6.10 -12.59
CA THR A 8 5.60 -6.06 -11.51
C THR A 8 4.98 -5.39 -10.29
N SER A 9 5.43 -5.72 -9.08
CA SER A 9 4.86 -5.14 -7.85
C SER A 9 4.84 -3.60 -7.88
N ASP A 10 5.80 -2.99 -8.57
CA ASP A 10 5.89 -1.54 -8.79
C ASP A 10 4.81 -1.01 -9.75
N GLU A 11 4.54 -1.68 -10.87
CA GLU A 11 3.48 -1.27 -11.81
C GLU A 11 2.09 -1.36 -11.17
N ARG A 12 1.85 -2.43 -10.38
CA ARG A 12 0.63 -2.56 -9.60
C ARG A 12 0.50 -1.45 -8.57
N LEU A 13 1.60 -1.13 -7.87
CA LEU A 13 1.64 -0.06 -6.88
C LEU A 13 1.32 1.29 -7.51
N ASP A 14 1.92 1.60 -8.65
CA ASP A 14 1.69 2.87 -9.34
C ASP A 14 0.24 2.99 -9.85
N ALA A 15 -0.31 1.92 -10.44
CA ALA A 15 -1.72 1.89 -10.85
C ALA A 15 -2.67 2.05 -9.65
N PHE A 16 -2.38 1.41 -8.52
CA PHE A 16 -3.16 1.53 -7.30
C PHE A 16 -3.11 2.96 -6.73
N VAL A 17 -1.93 3.55 -6.69
CA VAL A 17 -1.71 4.93 -6.24
C VAL A 17 -2.51 5.93 -7.07
N VAL A 18 -2.51 5.79 -8.39
CA VAL A 18 -3.29 6.64 -9.29
C VAL A 18 -4.79 6.43 -9.08
N THR A 19 -5.25 5.18 -9.01
CA THR A 19 -6.68 4.83 -8.87
C THR A 19 -7.29 5.40 -7.59
N PHE A 20 -6.59 5.31 -6.47
CA PHE A 20 -7.09 5.75 -5.16
C PHE A 20 -6.59 7.14 -4.75
N GLY A 21 -5.86 7.84 -5.61
CA GLY A 21 -5.35 9.19 -5.34
C GLY A 21 -4.43 9.23 -4.12
N LEU A 22 -3.52 8.26 -3.99
CA LEU A 22 -2.53 8.23 -2.91
C LEU A 22 -1.45 9.29 -3.16
N THR A 23 -1.04 9.97 -2.09
CA THR A 23 0.12 10.88 -2.12
C THR A 23 1.41 10.07 -2.22
N ARG A 24 2.52 10.73 -2.60
CA ARG A 24 3.85 10.10 -2.58
C ARG A 24 4.15 9.44 -1.24
N ARG A 25 3.85 10.12 -0.13
CA ARG A 25 4.11 9.56 1.20
C ARG A 25 3.25 8.34 1.51
N GLU A 26 2.01 8.31 1.06
CA GLU A 26 1.13 7.16 1.21
C GLU A 26 1.58 5.98 0.33
N ARG A 27 2.12 6.25 -0.87
CA ARG A 27 2.77 5.24 -1.74
C ARG A 27 3.94 4.57 -1.03
N ASP A 28 4.89 5.36 -0.51
CA ASP A 28 6.08 4.83 0.18
C ASP A 28 5.68 3.96 1.40
N ILE A 29 4.63 4.37 2.11
CA ILE A 29 4.10 3.61 3.25
C ILE A 29 3.47 2.31 2.75
N LEU A 30 2.62 2.37 1.72
CA LEU A 30 1.96 1.20 1.15
C LEU A 30 2.98 0.17 0.65
N GLU A 31 4.02 0.61 -0.05
CA GLU A 31 5.13 -0.23 -0.53
C GLU A 31 5.75 -1.05 0.61
N VAL A 32 6.16 -0.39 1.70
CA VAL A 32 6.74 -1.07 2.85
C VAL A 32 5.73 -2.02 3.50
N LEU A 33 4.44 -1.65 3.55
CA LEU A 33 3.40 -2.51 4.14
C LEU A 33 3.16 -3.79 3.35
N VAL A 34 3.29 -3.77 2.02
CA VAL A 34 3.00 -4.93 1.15
C VAL A 34 4.22 -5.80 0.88
N VAL A 35 5.43 -5.23 0.98
CA VAL A 35 6.70 -5.96 0.80
C VAL A 35 7.20 -6.58 2.10
N SER A 36 6.92 -5.96 3.25
CA SER A 36 7.54 -6.34 4.54
C SER A 36 6.63 -7.19 5.43
N ASP A 37 7.20 -8.23 6.05
CA ASP A 37 6.59 -9.01 7.13
C ASP A 37 6.87 -8.42 8.54
N GLN A 38 7.54 -7.27 8.58
CA GLN A 38 7.98 -6.62 9.81
C GLN A 38 6.84 -6.14 10.70
N SER A 39 7.18 -6.00 11.99
CA SER A 39 6.30 -5.39 12.98
C SER A 39 6.00 -3.92 12.64
N VAL A 40 4.90 -3.39 13.16
CA VAL A 40 4.55 -1.95 12.99
C VAL A 40 5.64 -1.03 13.54
N GLN A 41 6.36 -1.46 14.58
CA GLN A 41 7.43 -0.68 15.18
C GLN A 41 8.63 -0.58 14.24
N ASP A 42 9.02 -1.68 13.61
CA ASP A 42 10.16 -1.71 12.68
C ASP A 42 9.84 -0.93 11.42
N ILE A 43 8.61 -1.06 10.90
CA ILE A 43 8.15 -0.28 9.74
C ILE A 43 8.18 1.22 10.03
N ALA A 44 7.73 1.63 11.23
CA ALA A 44 7.80 3.03 11.63
C ALA A 44 9.27 3.52 11.68
N THR A 45 10.18 2.71 12.20
CA THR A 45 11.63 3.00 12.21
C THR A 45 12.20 3.13 10.79
N THR A 46 11.91 2.16 9.90
CA THR A 46 12.36 2.17 8.50
C THR A 46 11.89 3.42 7.76
N LEU A 47 10.68 3.89 8.06
CA LEU A 47 10.10 5.07 7.46
C LEU A 47 10.48 6.38 8.17
N PHE A 48 11.30 6.33 9.23
CA PHE A 48 11.64 7.47 10.09
C PHE A 48 10.40 8.18 10.66
N LEU A 49 9.40 7.41 11.08
CA LEU A 49 8.12 7.87 11.63
C LEU A 49 7.93 7.46 13.09
N SER A 50 7.12 8.23 13.80
CA SER A 50 6.48 7.72 15.01
C SER A 50 5.40 6.70 14.65
N ARG A 51 5.11 5.76 15.56
CA ARG A 51 3.97 4.83 15.41
C ARG A 51 2.65 5.55 15.18
N SER A 52 2.39 6.63 15.93
CA SER A 52 1.15 7.41 15.79
C SER A 52 1.03 8.05 14.41
N THR A 53 2.14 8.55 13.86
CA THR A 53 2.17 9.11 12.51
C THR A 53 1.92 8.04 11.46
N LEU A 54 2.53 6.86 11.61
CA LEU A 54 2.30 5.73 10.72
C LEU A 54 0.83 5.30 10.74
N TYR A 55 0.21 5.11 11.91
CA TYR A 55 -1.20 4.76 12.02
C TYR A 55 -2.13 5.81 11.42
N ARG A 56 -1.81 7.10 11.56
CA ARG A 56 -2.57 8.18 10.91
C ARG A 56 -2.52 8.03 9.39
N HIS A 57 -1.35 7.75 8.81
CA HIS A 57 -1.25 7.53 7.37
C HIS A 57 -2.01 6.26 6.93
N ILE A 58 -1.88 5.16 7.66
CA ILE A 58 -2.66 3.93 7.38
C ILE A 58 -4.16 4.23 7.39
N SER A 59 -4.64 5.02 8.35
CA SER A 59 -6.05 5.42 8.42
C SER A 59 -6.49 6.27 7.22
N LEU A 60 -5.63 7.17 6.73
CA LEU A 60 -5.91 7.96 5.53
C LEU A 60 -5.96 7.09 4.27
N ILE A 61 -5.02 6.15 4.12
CA ILE A 61 -5.01 5.19 3.01
C ILE A 61 -6.28 4.34 3.05
N ASN A 62 -6.58 3.75 4.22
CA ASN A 62 -7.78 2.97 4.44
C ASN A 62 -9.06 3.71 4.04
N LYS A 63 -9.16 5.00 4.36
CA LYS A 63 -10.30 5.83 3.96
C LYS A 63 -10.39 6.01 2.44
N LYS A 64 -9.25 6.11 1.75
CA LYS A 64 -9.22 6.25 0.27
C LYS A 64 -9.53 4.94 -0.44
N THR A 65 -9.13 3.82 0.15
CA THR A 65 -9.30 2.47 -0.42
C THR A 65 -10.54 1.74 0.08
N ASP A 66 -11.33 2.37 0.95
CA ASP A 66 -12.48 1.77 1.64
C ASP A 66 -12.15 0.46 2.36
N THR A 67 -11.05 0.45 3.12
CA THR A 67 -10.62 -0.71 3.92
C THR A 67 -10.63 -0.41 5.41
N ALA A 68 -10.80 -1.45 6.23
CA ALA A 68 -10.98 -1.29 7.68
C ALA A 68 -9.69 -1.40 8.51
N SER A 69 -8.62 -1.96 7.96
CA SER A 69 -7.39 -2.26 8.71
C SER A 69 -6.17 -2.42 7.81
N ARG A 70 -4.96 -2.41 8.39
CA ARG A 70 -3.71 -2.72 7.67
C ARG A 70 -3.81 -4.06 6.93
N VAL A 71 -4.34 -5.10 7.58
CA VAL A 71 -4.46 -6.43 6.97
C VAL A 71 -5.46 -6.42 5.81
N ALA A 72 -6.60 -5.75 5.98
CA ALA A 72 -7.58 -5.60 4.91
C ALA A 72 -7.01 -4.82 3.72
N LEU A 73 -6.22 -3.76 3.98
CA LEU A 73 -5.51 -3.00 2.95
C LEU A 73 -4.50 -3.86 2.18
N ILE A 74 -3.66 -4.63 2.87
CA ILE A 74 -2.66 -5.50 2.23
C ILE A 74 -3.36 -6.56 1.37
N ASN A 75 -4.39 -7.23 1.92
CA ASN A 75 -5.14 -8.23 1.17
C ASN A 75 -5.85 -7.62 -0.04
N PHE A 76 -6.44 -6.43 0.12
CA PHE A 76 -7.09 -5.70 -0.96
C PHE A 76 -6.09 -5.33 -2.06
N PHE A 77 -4.90 -4.85 -1.72
CA PHE A 77 -3.86 -4.53 -2.71
C PHE A 77 -3.54 -5.74 -3.61
N TRP A 78 -3.36 -6.92 -3.01
CA TRP A 78 -3.03 -8.15 -3.76
C TRP A 78 -4.19 -8.76 -4.52
N SER A 79 -5.45 -8.54 -4.09
CA SER A 79 -6.63 -9.02 -4.81
C SER A 79 -7.19 -8.00 -5.81
N TRP A 80 -6.79 -6.72 -5.70
CA TRP A 80 -7.24 -5.65 -6.57
C TRP A 80 -6.65 -5.79 -7.97
N THR A 81 -7.51 -5.68 -8.98
CA THR A 81 -7.12 -5.55 -10.38
C THR A 81 -7.48 -4.14 -10.86
N PRO A 82 -6.60 -3.46 -11.62
CA PRO A 82 -6.98 -2.24 -12.31
C PRO A 82 -8.23 -2.48 -13.15
N LYS A 83 -9.23 -1.60 -13.05
CA LYS A 83 -10.32 -1.59 -14.02
C LYS A 83 -9.79 -0.95 -15.30
N ASP A 84 -9.92 -1.67 -16.41
CA ASP A 84 -9.60 -1.19 -17.77
C ASP A 84 -10.27 0.17 -18.08
#